data_AF-A0A6V7IX05-F1
#
_entry.id   AF-A0A6V7IX05-F1
#
_cell.length_a   1.000
_cell.length_b   1.000
_cell.length_c   1.000
_cell.angle_alpha   90.00
_cell.angle_beta   90.00
_cell.angle_gamma   90.00
#
_symmetry.space_group_name_H-M   'P 1'
#
loop_
_entity.id
_entity.type
_entity.pdbx_description
1 polymer ?
#
loop_
_entity_poly.entity_id
_entity_poly.type
_entity_poly.pdbx_seq_one_letter_code
_entity_poly.pdbx_strand_id
1 'polypeptide(L)' 'HKNVRAFITHGGLLGTQEAIAHKVPMIGIPLFGDQKTNIRGYEHLKIAISLSVDNLTRESVMNAVESILKDPTY' A
#
# COMPACT_ATOMS: atom_id res chain seq x y z
N HIS A 1 -15.78 3.34 -2.54
CA HIS A 1 -16.70 2.71 -3.53
C HIS A 1 -16.45 1.20 -3.55
N LYS A 2 -17.49 0.36 -3.68
CA LYS A 2 -17.38 -1.12 -3.52
C LYS A 2 -16.46 -1.85 -4.52
N ASN A 3 -16.19 -1.24 -5.68
CA ASN A 3 -15.32 -1.81 -6.71
C ASN A 3 -13.84 -1.42 -6.54
N VAL A 4 -13.48 -0.63 -5.53
CA VAL A 4 -12.07 -0.27 -5.27
C VAL A 4 -11.38 -1.48 -4.66
N ARG A 5 -10.27 -1.90 -5.26
CA ARG A 5 -9.53 -3.10 -4.86
C ARG A 5 -8.13 -2.83 -4.29
N ALA A 6 -7.57 -1.66 -4.55
CA ALA A 6 -6.25 -1.27 -4.05
C ALA A 6 -6.18 0.26 -3.96
N PHE A 7 -5.34 0.75 -3.03
CA PHE A 7 -5.04 2.18 -2.89
C PHE A 7 -3.53 2.42 -2.92
N ILE A 8 -3.04 3.16 -3.90
CA ILE A 8 -1.63 3.57 -3.96
C ILE A 8 -1.49 4.86 -3.15
N THR A 9 -0.59 4.86 -2.16
CA THR A 9 -0.44 5.96 -1.20
C THR A 9 1.00 6.16 -0.77
N HIS A 10 1.35 7.39 -0.43
CA HIS A 10 2.61 7.72 0.24
C HIS A 10 2.68 7.24 1.72
N GLY A 11 1.59 6.74 2.32
CA GLY A 11 1.60 6.29 3.72
C GLY A 11 1.30 7.36 4.77
N GLY A 12 0.76 8.51 4.36
CA GLY A 12 0.26 9.53 5.28
C GLY A 12 -0.97 9.03 6.05
N LEU A 13 -1.05 9.42 7.33
CA LEU A 13 -1.96 8.83 8.33
C LEU A 13 -3.45 8.87 7.94
N LEU A 14 -3.96 10.00 7.44
CA LEU A 14 -5.40 10.13 7.17
C LEU A 14 -5.85 9.21 6.02
N GLY A 15 -5.11 9.21 4.92
CA GLY A 15 -5.43 8.36 3.78
C GLY A 15 -5.30 6.87 4.11
N THR A 16 -4.33 6.48 4.94
CA THR A 16 -4.17 5.09 5.35
C THR A 16 -5.26 4.66 6.34
N GLN A 17 -5.71 5.54 7.23
CA GLN A 17 -6.87 5.29 8.09
C GLN A 17 -8.16 5.08 7.29
N GLU A 18 -8.40 5.90 6.26
CA GLU A 18 -9.55 5.72 5.37
C GLU A 18 -9.51 4.39 4.63
N ALA A 19 -8.35 4.00 4.10
CA ALA A 19 -8.17 2.73 3.41
C ALA A 19 -8.41 1.54 4.34
N ILE A 20 -7.88 1.58 5.57
CA ILE A 20 -8.10 0.56 6.60
C ILE A 20 -9.59 0.48 6.98
N ALA A 21 -10.24 1.62 7.22
CA ALA A 21 -11.66 1.67 7.57
C ALA A 21 -12.56 1.04 6.49
N HIS A 22 -12.16 1.16 5.22
CA HIS A 22 -12.87 0.58 4.08
C HIS A 22 -12.34 -0.78 3.64
N LYS A 23 -11.38 -1.36 4.38
CA LYS A 23 -10.75 -2.66 4.08
C LYS A 23 -10.18 -2.72 2.66
N VAL A 24 -9.55 -1.63 2.23
CA VAL A 24 -8.86 -1.53 0.95
C VAL A 24 -7.36 -1.70 1.20
N PRO A 25 -6.72 -2.76 0.67
CA PRO A 25 -5.29 -2.95 0.79
C PRO A 25 -4.52 -1.87 0.02
N MET A 26 -3.28 -1.63 0.43
CA MET A 26 -2.49 -0.48 -0.01
C MET A 26 -1.20 -0.87 -0.73
N ILE A 27 -0.77 -0.02 -1.66
CA ILE A 27 0.61 -0.02 -2.16
C ILE A 27 1.26 1.26 -1.64
N GLY A 28 2.17 1.09 -0.68
CA GLY A 28 2.86 2.19 -0.01
C GLY A 28 4.12 2.62 -0.75
N ILE A 29 4.23 3.90 -1.10
CA ILE A 29 5.44 4.51 -1.68
C ILE A 29 5.89 5.67 -0.77
N PRO A 30 6.51 5.38 0.38
CA PRO A 30 6.83 6.40 1.37
C PRO A 30 7.92 7.35 0.87
N LEU A 31 7.66 8.65 0.98
CA LEU A 31 8.54 9.71 0.49
C LEU A 31 9.41 10.28 1.62
N PHE A 32 8.82 10.62 2.77
CA PHE A 32 9.55 11.25 3.88
C PHE A 32 8.82 11.11 5.23
N GLY A 33 9.50 11.45 6.32
CA GLY A 33 8.90 11.52 7.66
C GLY A 33 8.41 10.18 8.19
N ASP A 34 7.24 10.21 8.82
CA ASP A 34 6.56 9.09 9.48
C ASP A 34 6.00 8.04 8.51
N GLN A 35 5.85 8.39 7.23
CA GLN A 35 5.32 7.52 6.17
C GLN A 35 6.01 6.15 6.11
N LYS A 36 7.34 6.12 6.27
CA LYS A 36 8.12 4.86 6.24
C LYS A 36 7.75 3.94 7.41
N THR A 37 7.54 4.51 8.59
CA THR A 37 7.13 3.77 9.80
C THR A 37 5.70 3.26 9.66
N ASN A 38 4.79 4.11 9.15
CA ASN A 38 3.40 3.74 8.91
C ASN A 38 3.30 2.57 7.94
N ILE A 39 3.92 2.67 6.75
CA ILE A 39 3.90 1.62 5.72
C ILE A 39 4.52 0.32 6.24
N ARG A 40 5.64 0.36 6.96
CA ARG A 40 6.23 -0.85 7.57
C ARG A 40 5.28 -1.54 8.55
N GLY A 41 4.56 -0.76 9.36
CA GLY A 41 3.53 -1.30 10.25
C GLY A 41 2.41 -1.99 9.48
N TYR A 42 1.91 -1.37 8.41
CA TYR A 42 0.85 -1.95 7.57
C TYR A 42 1.32 -3.16 6.78
N GLU A 43 2.58 -3.19 6.33
CA GLU A 43 3.19 -4.35 5.66
C GLU A 43 3.29 -5.56 6.59
N HIS A 44 3.70 -5.33 7.85
CA HIS A 44 3.74 -6.38 8.87
C HIS A 44 2.35 -6.98 9.15
N LEU A 45 1.30 -6.16 9.05
CA LEU A 45 -0.09 -6.57 9.22
C LEU A 45 -0.74 -7.12 7.94
N LYS A 46 0.01 -7.26 6.83
CA LYS A 46 -0.51 -7.67 5.51
C LYS A 46 -1.61 -6.76 4.95
N ILE A 47 -1.58 -5.47 5.30
CA ILE A 47 -2.51 -4.45 4.80
C ILE A 47 -1.89 -3.67 3.63
N ALA A 48 -0.55 -3.64 3.53
CA ALA A 48 0.15 -2.92 2.47
C ALA A 48 1.34 -3.69 1.89
N ILE A 49 1.68 -3.40 0.64
CA ILE A 49 2.98 -3.73 0.04
C ILE A 49 3.82 -2.45 0.00
N SER A 50 5.06 -2.49 0.49
CA SER A 50 5.96 -1.34 0.41
C SER A 50 6.79 -1.36 -0.88
N LEU A 51 6.79 -0.25 -1.62
CA LEU A 51 7.72 0.01 -2.72
C LEU A 51 8.66 1.16 -2.36
N SER A 52 9.95 1.02 -2.67
CA SER A 52 10.91 2.13 -2.51
C SER A 52 10.86 3.05 -3.72
N VAL A 53 10.99 4.36 -3.49
CA VAL A 53 11.17 5.37 -4.54
C VAL A 53 12.39 5.05 -5.40
N ASP A 54 13.46 4.54 -4.80
CA ASP A 54 14.72 4.22 -5.48
C ASP A 54 14.58 3.10 -6.52
N ASN A 55 13.53 2.28 -6.41
CA ASN A 55 13.27 1.17 -7.32
C ASN A 55 11.84 1.20 -7.88
N LEU A 56 11.26 2.40 -8.03
CA LEU A 56 9.91 2.57 -8.55
C LEU A 56 9.91 2.42 -10.08
N THR A 57 9.80 1.19 -10.55
CA THR A 57 9.70 0.85 -11.97
C THR A 57 8.29 0.41 -12.35
N ARG A 58 7.95 0.45 -13.64
CA ARG A 58 6.68 -0.10 -14.15
C ARG A 58 6.47 -1.55 -13.69
N GLU A 59 7.52 -2.36 -13.73
CA GLU A 59 7.47 -3.77 -13.33
C GLU A 59 7.19 -3.91 -11.82
N SER A 60 7.89 -3.16 -10.98
CA SER A 60 7.67 -3.19 -9.52
C SER A 60 6.22 -2.84 -9.15
N VAL A 61 5.64 -1.83 -9.80
CA VAL A 61 4.26 -1.41 -9.58
C VAL A 61 3.28 -2.46 -10.07
N MET A 62 3.50 -3.02 -11.26
CA MET A 62 2.62 -4.07 -11.78
C MET A 62 2.65 -5.32 -10.91
N ASN A 63 3.82 -5.72 -10.43
CA ASN A 63 3.95 -6.86 -9.53
C ASN A 63 3.20 -6.61 -8.21
N ALA A 64 3.34 -5.43 -7.60
CA ALA A 64 2.62 -5.08 -6.38
C ALA A 64 1.08 -5.08 -6.58
N VAL A 65 0.61 -4.52 -7.70
CA VAL A 65 -0.82 -4.56 -8.05
C VAL A 65 -1.30 -5.99 -8.22
N GLU A 66 -0.57 -6.82 -8.97
CA GLU A 66 -0.94 -8.22 -9.16
C GLU A 66 -0.96 -9.01 -7.84
N SER A 67 0.02 -8.78 -6.97
CA SER A 67 0.06 -9.40 -5.63
C SER A 67 -1.19 -9.07 -4.83
N ILE A 68 -1.57 -7.79 -4.70
CA ILE A 68 -2.80 -7.39 -4.00
C ILE A 68 -4.05 -8.00 -4.65
N LEU A 69 -4.09 -8.09 -5.98
CA LEU A 69 -5.29 -8.58 -6.65
C LEU A 69 -5.46 -10.10 -6.59
N LYS A 70 -4.36 -10.86 -6.42
CA LYS A 70 -4.32 -12.33 -6.51
C LYS A 70 -4.12 -13.03 -5.17
N ASP A 71 -3.38 -12.43 -4.24
CA ASP A 71 -3.11 -13.01 -2.93
C ASP A 71 -4.25 -12.67 -1.96
N PRO A 72 -5.02 -13.67 -1.48
CA PRO A 72 -6.18 -13.45 -0.61
C PRO A 72 -5.81 -13.03 0.82
N THR A 73 -4.52 -12.96 1.15
CA THR A 73 -4.05 -12.47 2.46
C THR A 73 -4.04 -10.94 2.56
N TYR A 74 -4.23 -10.23 1.44
CA TYR A 74 -4.39 -8.77 1.36
C TYR A 74 -5.86 -8.35 1.21
#